data_AF-A0A939IXK2-F1
#
_entry.id   AF-A0A939IXK2-F1
#
_cell.length_a   1.000
_cell.length_b   1.000
_cell.length_c   1.000
_cell.angle_alpha   90.00
_cell.angle_beta   90.00
_cell.angle_gamma   90.00
#
_symmetry.space_group_name_H-M   'P 1'
#
loop_
_entity.id
_entity.type
_entity.pdbx_description
1 polymer ?
#
loop_
_entity_poly.entity_id
_entity_poly.type
_entity_poly.pdbx_seq_one_letter_code
_entity_poly.pdbx_strand_id
1 'polypeptide(L)'
;MLIVVTAALALTAWLAQRNKWVVLAVFVVAPVLLTIFWWPHSTEGTNSAGWFPIVKQYSALAGSLSLVALQHFNKLRHKYWYLCIPPLILAVNIAEAVVRDFQCYFIHGVDPEQGMVTWGGPWNLMNGVAGILNLLAITGWVGIFIARGKSRAVLWPDLTLWWIIAYDAWNLAYVYNCLADRAWYSGVALLASCTIPVLFKFGRGAWIQYRAYTLTLWSAVVLTFPHFMQDSLFAHRSAHNPYAMFLLSFVALVLNIVVFVWHIRKIRATKRNPFTQEVYSDTDECIEIIRDNASPEDQDAIARRLGMPAEEIGYRGYRTTSTGPDRVTA
;
A
#
# COMPACT_ATOMS: atom_id res chain seq x y z
N MET A 1 -23.62 0.20 -5.13
CA MET A 1 -22.74 -0.95 -4.81
C MET A 1 -21.27 -0.58 -4.62
N LEU A 2 -20.64 0.19 -5.51
CA LEU A 2 -19.23 0.59 -5.39
C LEU A 2 -18.86 1.22 -4.02
N ILE A 3 -19.66 2.17 -3.54
CA ILE A 3 -19.46 2.82 -2.23
C ILE A 3 -19.56 1.81 -1.08
N VAL A 4 -20.52 0.89 -1.15
CA VAL A 4 -20.73 -0.14 -0.12
C VAL A 4 -19.53 -1.08 -0.05
N VAL A 5 -19.02 -1.53 -1.20
CA VAL A 5 -17.81 -2.38 -1.26
C VAL A 5 -16.59 -1.63 -0.73
N THR A 6 -16.41 -0.38 -1.14
CA THR A 6 -15.31 0.48 -0.67
C THR A 6 -15.35 0.65 0.85
N ALA A 7 -16.52 0.97 1.40
CA ALA A 7 -16.73 1.14 2.83
C ALA A 7 -16.53 -0.18 3.58
N ALA A 8 -17.04 -1.30 3.07
CA ALA A 8 -16.85 -2.61 3.67
C ALA A 8 -15.36 -3.00 3.75
N LEU A 9 -14.63 -2.85 2.64
CA LEU A 9 -13.18 -3.12 2.61
C LEU A 9 -12.43 -2.24 3.63
N ALA A 10 -12.69 -0.94 3.63
CA ALA A 10 -12.05 0.01 4.54
C ALA A 10 -12.39 -0.30 6.02
N LEU A 11 -13.65 -0.58 6.32
CA LEU A 11 -14.11 -0.91 7.67
C LEU A 11 -13.54 -2.24 8.17
N THR A 12 -13.51 -3.28 7.34
CA THR A 12 -12.90 -4.57 7.71
C THR A 12 -11.40 -4.42 7.94
N ALA A 13 -10.69 -3.66 7.10
CA ALA A 13 -9.28 -3.36 7.30
C ALA A 13 -9.04 -2.56 8.60
N TRP A 14 -9.85 -1.53 8.84
CA TRP A 14 -9.82 -0.72 10.06
C TRP A 14 -10.08 -1.55 11.33
N LEU A 15 -10.98 -2.53 11.24
CA LEU A 15 -11.32 -3.43 12.34
C LEU A 15 -10.22 -4.47 12.57
N ALA A 16 -9.67 -5.05 11.49
CA ALA A 16 -8.54 -5.96 11.55
C ALA A 16 -7.31 -5.30 12.17
N GLN A 17 -7.06 -4.01 11.89
CA GLN A 17 -5.99 -3.26 12.54
C GLN A 17 -6.13 -3.21 14.08
N ARG A 18 -7.36 -3.18 14.61
CA ARG A 18 -7.62 -3.00 16.05
C ARG A 18 -7.86 -4.29 16.82
N ASN A 19 -8.23 -5.38 16.13
CA ASN A 19 -8.68 -6.60 16.80
C ASN A 19 -7.96 -7.85 16.28
N LYS A 20 -7.17 -8.48 17.15
CA LYS A 20 -6.44 -9.73 16.88
C LYS A 20 -7.34 -10.88 16.42
N TRP A 21 -8.58 -10.93 16.90
CA TRP A 21 -9.53 -11.98 16.52
C TRP A 21 -10.02 -11.79 15.10
N VAL A 22 -10.18 -10.54 14.67
CA VAL A 22 -10.56 -10.20 13.29
C VAL A 22 -9.41 -10.50 12.35
N VAL A 23 -8.16 -10.21 12.74
CA VAL A 23 -6.96 -10.63 11.99
C VAL A 23 -6.94 -12.15 11.81
N LEU A 24 -7.12 -12.91 12.90
CA LEU A 24 -7.13 -14.37 12.83
C LEU A 24 -8.26 -14.89 11.94
N ALA A 25 -9.46 -14.34 12.10
CA ALA A 25 -10.62 -14.73 11.30
C ALA A 25 -10.41 -14.44 9.81
N VAL A 26 -9.95 -13.24 9.47
CA VAL A 26 -9.88 -12.74 8.07
C VAL A 26 -8.62 -13.21 7.33
N PHE A 27 -7.47 -13.32 8.00
CA PHE A 27 -6.19 -13.64 7.36
C PHE A 27 -5.69 -15.07 7.63
N VAL A 28 -6.37 -15.84 8.47
CA VAL A 28 -5.97 -17.24 8.72
C VAL A 28 -7.15 -18.18 8.53
N VAL A 29 -8.20 -18.04 9.31
CA VAL A 29 -9.33 -18.99 9.30
C VAL A 29 -10.08 -18.93 7.96
N ALA A 30 -10.52 -17.74 7.53
CA ALA A 30 -11.29 -17.60 6.30
C ALA A 30 -10.50 -18.05 5.05
N PRO A 31 -9.23 -17.65 4.83
CA PRO A 31 -8.46 -18.14 3.69
C PRO A 31 -8.29 -19.65 3.68
N VAL A 32 -8.03 -20.29 4.83
CA VAL A 32 -7.91 -21.75 4.93
C VAL A 32 -9.23 -22.43 4.58
N LEU A 33 -10.34 -21.99 5.18
CA LEU A 33 -11.67 -22.56 4.89
C LEU A 33 -12.07 -22.36 3.44
N LEU A 34 -11.85 -21.17 2.88
CA LEU A 34 -12.17 -20.88 1.48
C LEU A 34 -11.30 -21.70 0.53
N THR A 35 -10.00 -21.88 0.84
CA THR A 35 -9.08 -22.70 0.04
C THR A 35 -9.55 -24.15 -0.03
N ILE A 36 -9.96 -24.73 1.10
CA ILE A 36 -10.31 -26.15 1.18
C ILE A 36 -11.72 -26.42 0.65
N PHE A 37 -12.69 -25.56 1.00
CA PHE A 37 -14.11 -25.87 0.82
C PHE A 37 -14.82 -25.08 -0.28
N TRP A 38 -14.26 -23.97 -0.77
CA TRP A 38 -15.01 -23.07 -1.65
C TRP A 38 -14.32 -22.72 -2.97
N TRP A 39 -13.06 -22.28 -2.95
CA TRP A 39 -12.33 -21.89 -4.16
C TRP A 39 -12.22 -23.00 -5.21
N PRO A 40 -12.07 -24.30 -4.85
CA PRO A 40 -12.08 -25.38 -5.84
C PRO A 40 -13.39 -25.46 -6.63
N HIS A 41 -14.52 -25.09 -6.03
CA HIS A 41 -15.85 -25.19 -6.65
C HIS A 41 -16.31 -23.87 -7.29
N SER A 42 -15.99 -22.73 -6.66
CA SER A 42 -16.46 -21.41 -7.10
C SER A 42 -15.71 -20.87 -8.32
N THR A 43 -14.45 -21.28 -8.51
CA THR A 43 -13.62 -20.79 -9.62
C THR A 43 -13.83 -21.57 -10.92
N GLU A 44 -14.40 -22.78 -10.86
CA GLU A 44 -14.61 -23.66 -12.00
C GLU A 44 -15.38 -22.97 -13.14
N GLY A 45 -14.84 -23.01 -14.36
CA GLY A 45 -15.46 -22.39 -15.55
C GLY A 45 -15.31 -20.87 -15.65
N THR A 46 -14.63 -20.19 -14.71
CA THR A 46 -14.43 -18.73 -14.73
C THR A 46 -12.98 -18.34 -15.01
N ASN A 47 -12.73 -17.10 -15.46
CA ASN A 47 -11.36 -16.53 -15.55
C ASN A 47 -10.60 -16.50 -14.20
N SER A 48 -11.27 -16.80 -13.07
CA SER A 48 -10.63 -16.93 -11.76
C SER A 48 -10.08 -18.34 -11.47
N ALA A 49 -10.34 -19.35 -12.31
CA ALA A 49 -9.75 -20.70 -12.19
C ALA A 49 -8.26 -20.77 -12.56
N GLY A 50 -7.71 -19.71 -13.16
CA GLY A 50 -6.29 -19.64 -13.48
C GLY A 50 -5.39 -19.68 -12.24
N TRP A 51 -4.14 -20.08 -12.44
CA TRP A 51 -3.13 -20.07 -11.38
C TRP A 51 -2.81 -18.66 -10.88
N PHE A 52 -2.93 -17.65 -11.75
CA PHE A 52 -2.55 -16.27 -11.47
C PHE A 52 -3.40 -15.61 -10.36
N PRO A 53 -4.74 -15.65 -10.39
CA PRO A 53 -5.59 -15.20 -9.28
C PRO A 53 -5.22 -15.82 -7.92
N ILE A 54 -4.90 -17.12 -7.90
CA ILE A 54 -4.52 -17.85 -6.68
C ILE A 54 -3.17 -17.34 -6.15
N VAL A 55 -2.17 -17.22 -7.01
CA VAL A 55 -0.85 -16.68 -6.63
C VAL A 55 -0.98 -15.24 -6.13
N LYS A 56 -1.82 -14.42 -6.76
CA LYS A 56 -2.06 -13.05 -6.33
C LYS A 56 -2.67 -12.99 -4.94
N GLN A 57 -3.63 -13.87 -4.65
CA GLN A 57 -4.25 -13.99 -3.33
C GLN A 57 -3.24 -14.35 -2.24
N TYR A 58 -2.40 -15.36 -2.47
CA TYR A 58 -1.40 -15.76 -1.47
C TYR A 58 -0.26 -14.76 -1.32
N SER A 59 0.14 -14.08 -2.39
CA SER A 59 1.11 -12.98 -2.34
C SER A 59 0.56 -11.82 -1.49
N ALA A 60 -0.69 -11.41 -1.73
CA ALA A 60 -1.35 -10.39 -0.91
C ALA A 60 -1.50 -10.85 0.56
N LEU A 61 -1.86 -12.11 0.78
CA LEU A 61 -2.00 -12.68 2.13
C LEU A 61 -0.66 -12.68 2.89
N ALA A 62 0.43 -13.09 2.24
CA ALA A 62 1.77 -13.04 2.82
C ALA A 62 2.18 -11.61 3.18
N GLY A 63 1.88 -10.63 2.31
CA GLY A 63 2.05 -9.21 2.60
C GLY A 63 1.30 -8.78 3.86
N SER A 64 0.00 -9.08 3.95
CA SER A 64 -0.83 -8.78 5.13
C SER A 64 -0.32 -9.45 6.41
N LEU A 65 0.06 -10.73 6.34
CA LEU A 65 0.60 -11.48 7.48
C LEU A 65 1.96 -10.94 7.94
N SER A 66 2.80 -10.43 7.03
CA SER A 66 4.07 -9.78 7.40
C SER A 66 3.85 -8.52 8.24
N LEU A 67 2.83 -7.72 7.90
CA LEU A 67 2.45 -6.53 8.67
C LEU A 67 1.81 -6.89 10.00
N VAL A 68 0.99 -7.94 10.04
CA VAL A 68 0.43 -8.50 11.28
C VAL A 68 1.55 -8.97 12.22
N ALA A 69 2.59 -9.61 11.67
CA ALA A 69 3.73 -10.06 12.45
C ALA A 69 4.51 -8.88 13.04
N LEU A 70 4.71 -7.78 12.30
CA LEU A 70 5.23 -6.53 12.88
C LEU A 70 4.40 -6.05 14.08
N GLN A 71 3.07 -6.06 13.93
CA GLN A 71 2.13 -5.59 14.96
C GLN A 71 2.21 -6.39 16.26
N HIS A 72 2.39 -7.72 16.18
CA HIS A 72 2.28 -8.60 17.34
C HIS A 72 3.64 -9.02 17.92
N PHE A 73 4.71 -9.07 17.12
CA PHE A 73 6.03 -9.50 17.57
C PHE A 73 6.98 -8.31 17.73
N ASN A 74 7.08 -7.78 18.96
CA ASN A 74 7.96 -6.64 19.28
C ASN A 74 9.42 -6.85 18.86
N LYS A 75 9.94 -8.09 18.94
CA LYS A 75 11.32 -8.42 18.55
C LYS A 75 11.61 -8.20 17.06
N LEU A 76 10.60 -8.22 16.19
CA LEU A 76 10.78 -8.03 14.75
C LEU A 76 10.95 -6.56 14.38
N ARG A 77 10.44 -5.65 15.23
CA ARG A 77 10.47 -4.19 14.99
C ARG A 77 11.88 -3.60 15.04
N HIS A 78 12.81 -4.26 15.73
CA HIS A 78 14.20 -3.81 15.85
C HIS A 78 15.14 -4.50 14.85
N LYS A 79 14.64 -5.43 14.03
CA LYS A 79 15.45 -6.17 13.06
C LYS A 79 15.39 -5.50 11.70
N TYR A 80 16.51 -4.92 11.28
CA TYR A 80 16.66 -4.24 9.99
C TYR A 80 16.12 -5.05 8.81
N TRP A 81 16.47 -6.34 8.72
CA TRP A 81 16.04 -7.21 7.62
C TRP A 81 14.51 -7.38 7.55
N TYR A 82 13.82 -7.36 8.69
CA TYR A 82 12.36 -7.54 8.73
C TYR A 82 11.64 -6.25 8.34
N LEU A 83 12.16 -5.09 8.74
CA LEU A 83 11.62 -3.79 8.33
C LEU A 83 11.66 -3.59 6.82
N CYS A 84 12.63 -4.22 6.14
CA CYS A 84 12.73 -4.19 4.68
C CYS A 84 11.73 -5.09 3.95
N ILE A 85 11.04 -6.01 4.64
CA ILE A 85 10.11 -6.97 3.99
C ILE A 85 8.87 -6.27 3.41
N PRO A 86 8.10 -5.45 4.16
CA PRO A 86 6.94 -4.78 3.58
C PRO A 86 7.28 -3.88 2.38
N PRO A 87 8.34 -3.04 2.43
CA PRO A 87 8.81 -2.30 1.26
C PRO A 87 9.16 -3.19 0.08
N LEU A 88 9.85 -4.31 0.31
CA LEU A 88 10.23 -5.25 -0.74
C LEU A 88 9.01 -5.90 -1.40
N ILE A 89 8.02 -6.32 -0.61
CA ILE A 89 6.78 -6.90 -1.14
C ILE A 89 6.03 -5.88 -1.99
N LEU A 90 5.93 -4.63 -1.53
CA LEU A 90 5.34 -3.53 -2.30
C LEU A 90 6.10 -3.30 -3.61
N ALA A 91 7.43 -3.25 -3.55
CA ALA A 91 8.30 -3.04 -4.70
C ALA A 91 8.15 -4.16 -5.74
N VAL A 92 8.13 -5.43 -5.31
CA VAL A 92 7.88 -6.59 -6.18
C VAL A 92 6.48 -6.51 -6.80
N ASN A 93 5.47 -6.12 -6.03
CA ASN A 93 4.10 -5.98 -6.55
C ASN A 93 4.00 -4.90 -7.64
N ILE A 94 4.71 -3.79 -7.48
CA ILE A 94 4.80 -2.74 -8.50
C ILE A 94 5.55 -3.25 -9.73
N ALA A 95 6.70 -3.89 -9.53
CA ALA A 95 7.51 -4.44 -10.62
C ALA A 95 6.74 -5.48 -11.45
N GLU A 96 5.99 -6.38 -10.81
CA GLU A 96 5.14 -7.37 -11.48
C GLU A 96 4.10 -6.68 -12.38
N ALA A 97 3.45 -5.63 -11.88
CA ALA A 97 2.47 -4.87 -12.64
C ALA A 97 3.12 -4.07 -13.80
N VAL A 98 4.32 -3.53 -13.61
CA VAL A 98 5.10 -2.87 -14.68
C VAL A 98 5.44 -3.85 -15.80
N VAL A 99 5.89 -5.07 -15.45
CA VAL A 99 6.16 -6.12 -16.44
C VAL A 99 4.88 -6.46 -17.18
N ARG A 100 3.76 -6.58 -16.48
CA ARG A 100 2.45 -6.86 -17.09
C ARG A 100 2.00 -5.74 -18.03
N ASP A 101 2.22 -4.47 -17.70
CA ASP A 101 1.96 -3.35 -18.61
C ASP A 101 2.71 -3.55 -19.94
N PHE A 102 4.01 -3.84 -19.88
CA PHE A 102 4.79 -4.07 -21.09
C PHE A 102 4.38 -5.32 -21.87
N GLN A 103 3.90 -6.37 -21.20
CA GLN A 103 3.33 -7.54 -21.87
C GLN A 103 2.01 -7.20 -22.59
N CYS A 104 1.11 -6.50 -21.90
CA CYS A 104 -0.19 -6.11 -22.44
C CYS A 104 -0.07 -5.18 -23.65
N TYR A 105 1.02 -4.43 -23.79
CA TYR A 105 1.32 -3.63 -24.99
C TYR A 105 1.22 -4.44 -26.29
N PHE A 106 1.63 -5.71 -26.27
CA PHE A 106 1.65 -6.59 -27.45
C PHE A 106 0.35 -7.38 -27.65
N ILE A 107 -0.63 -7.26 -26.74
CA ILE A 107 -1.87 -8.05 -26.76
C ILE A 107 -3.00 -7.21 -27.35
N HIS A 108 -3.59 -7.71 -28.44
CA HIS A 108 -4.77 -7.11 -29.06
C HIS A 108 -5.86 -8.17 -29.23
N GLY A 109 -6.68 -8.37 -28.20
CA GLY A 109 -7.70 -9.42 -28.19
C GLY A 109 -7.80 -10.10 -26.83
N VAL A 110 -8.19 -11.39 -26.81
CA VAL A 110 -8.25 -12.15 -25.58
C VAL A 110 -6.84 -12.48 -25.11
N ASP A 111 -6.51 -12.00 -23.92
CA ASP A 111 -5.27 -12.29 -23.22
C ASP A 111 -5.15 -13.80 -22.96
N PRO A 112 -4.12 -14.46 -23.50
CA PRO A 112 -3.97 -15.91 -23.38
C PRO A 112 -3.67 -16.37 -21.94
N GLU A 113 -3.20 -15.50 -21.06
CA GLU A 113 -2.90 -15.86 -19.66
C GLU A 113 -4.07 -15.64 -18.72
N GLN A 114 -4.92 -14.65 -18.99
CA GLN A 114 -6.01 -14.26 -18.08
C GLN A 114 -7.40 -14.46 -18.66
N GLY A 115 -7.53 -14.78 -19.95
CA GLY A 115 -8.82 -14.97 -20.63
C GLY A 115 -9.66 -13.69 -20.74
N MET A 116 -9.05 -12.52 -20.57
CA MET A 116 -9.72 -11.21 -20.58
C MET A 116 -9.41 -10.47 -21.87
N VAL A 117 -10.36 -9.68 -22.38
CA VAL A 117 -10.08 -8.84 -23.54
C VAL A 117 -9.15 -7.70 -23.11
N THR A 118 -7.99 -7.63 -23.75
CA THR A 118 -6.95 -6.62 -23.51
C THR A 118 -6.68 -5.89 -24.83
N TRP A 119 -6.65 -4.57 -24.77
CA TRP A 119 -6.29 -3.73 -25.90
C TRP A 119 -4.99 -3.01 -25.56
N GLY A 120 -3.88 -3.56 -26.04
CA GLY A 120 -2.55 -3.00 -25.91
C GLY A 120 -2.37 -1.73 -26.72
N GLY A 121 -1.52 -0.83 -26.25
CA GLY A 121 -1.14 0.36 -26.99
C GLY A 121 -0.15 1.25 -26.25
N PRO A 122 0.19 2.43 -26.80
CA PRO A 122 1.21 3.33 -26.22
C PRO A 122 0.96 3.71 -24.75
N TRP A 123 -0.30 3.71 -24.31
CA TRP A 123 -0.67 3.93 -22.91
C TRP A 123 -0.05 2.91 -21.94
N ASN A 124 0.11 1.64 -22.35
CA ASN A 124 0.77 0.63 -21.52
C ASN A 124 2.26 0.94 -21.31
N LEU A 125 2.95 1.40 -22.35
CA LEU A 125 4.35 1.82 -22.23
C LEU A 125 4.48 3.03 -21.31
N MET A 126 3.62 4.03 -21.47
CA MET A 126 3.58 5.22 -20.61
C MET A 126 3.31 4.84 -19.15
N ASN A 127 2.37 3.92 -18.91
CA ASN A 127 2.04 3.46 -17.57
C ASN A 127 3.16 2.62 -16.95
N GLY A 128 3.80 1.75 -17.73
CA GLY A 128 4.97 0.99 -17.28
C GLY A 128 6.13 1.90 -16.86
N VAL A 129 6.41 2.96 -17.63
CA VAL A 129 7.41 3.98 -17.26
C VAL A 129 7.00 4.71 -15.98
N ALA A 130 5.73 5.10 -15.85
CA ALA A 130 5.21 5.73 -14.64
C ALA A 130 5.40 4.84 -13.40
N GLY A 131 5.18 3.53 -13.54
CA GLY A 131 5.40 2.54 -12.48
C GLY A 131 6.86 2.37 -12.10
N ILE A 132 7.80 2.43 -13.05
CA ILE A 132 9.24 2.45 -12.75
C ILE A 132 9.61 3.69 -11.92
N LEU A 133 9.12 4.87 -12.32
CA LEU A 133 9.36 6.10 -11.56
C LEU A 133 8.78 6.00 -10.14
N ASN A 134 7.58 5.44 -10.01
CA ASN A 134 6.93 5.22 -8.73
C ASN A 134 7.74 4.27 -7.82
N LEU A 135 8.21 3.15 -8.38
CA LEU A 135 9.03 2.15 -7.72
C LEU A 135 10.34 2.75 -7.19
N LEU A 136 11.01 3.57 -8.01
CA LEU A 136 12.26 4.24 -7.63
C LEU A 136 12.05 5.36 -6.60
N ALA A 137 10.83 5.88 -6.47
CA ALA A 137 10.47 6.89 -5.49
C ALA A 137 10.07 6.31 -4.11
N ILE A 138 10.18 5.00 -3.89
CA ILE A 138 9.94 4.38 -2.57
C ILE A 138 11.08 4.74 -1.62
N THR A 139 10.74 5.28 -0.45
CA THR A 139 11.70 5.73 0.57
C THR A 139 11.40 5.20 1.96
N GLY A 140 12.38 5.35 2.86
CA GLY A 140 12.19 5.05 4.28
C GLY A 140 12.00 3.57 4.51
N TRP A 141 12.81 2.74 3.85
CA TRP A 141 12.76 1.27 3.94
C TRP A 141 12.88 0.75 5.38
N VAL A 142 13.44 1.56 6.28
CA VAL A 142 13.56 1.27 7.72
C VAL A 142 12.69 2.15 8.62
N GLY A 143 11.94 3.09 8.05
CA GLY A 143 11.14 4.09 8.76
C GLY A 143 9.78 3.59 9.25
N ILE A 144 9.53 2.28 9.16
CA ILE A 144 8.28 1.66 9.60
C ILE A 144 8.30 1.48 11.12
N PHE A 145 7.32 2.03 11.81
CA PHE A 145 7.11 1.81 13.24
C PHE A 145 5.64 1.55 13.55
N ILE A 146 5.32 1.26 14.81
CA ILE A 146 3.97 0.94 15.24
C ILE A 146 3.43 2.00 16.18
N ALA A 147 2.23 2.48 15.88
CA ALA A 147 1.54 3.47 16.68
C ALA A 147 1.34 2.98 18.12
N ARG A 148 1.60 3.88 19.08
CA ARG A 148 1.25 3.68 20.48
C ARG A 148 -0.28 3.67 20.66
N GLY A 149 -0.74 2.88 21.62
CA GLY A 149 -2.16 2.85 22.01
C GLY A 149 -2.95 1.66 21.43
N LYS A 150 -4.28 1.83 21.38
CA LYS A 150 -5.23 0.73 21.08
C LYS A 150 -5.24 0.31 19.61
N SER A 151 -4.82 1.16 18.68
CA SER A 151 -4.87 0.86 17.24
C SER A 151 -3.69 0.02 16.75
N ARG A 152 -2.53 0.04 17.43
CA ARG A 152 -1.28 -0.65 17.03
C ARG A 152 -1.02 -0.60 15.51
N ALA A 153 -1.36 0.52 14.88
CA ALA A 153 -1.26 0.70 13.44
C ALA A 153 0.21 0.62 12.98
N VAL A 154 0.48 -0.03 11.86
CA VAL A 154 1.81 0.04 11.21
C VAL A 154 1.86 1.34 10.43
N LEU A 155 2.76 2.23 10.84
CA LEU A 155 2.94 3.55 10.25
C LEU A 155 4.23 3.59 9.45
N TRP A 156 4.13 4.16 8.26
CA TRP A 156 5.24 4.40 7.35
C TRP A 156 5.17 5.86 6.86
N PRO A 157 5.62 6.83 7.67
CA PRO A 157 5.43 8.26 7.40
C PRO A 157 6.23 8.75 6.20
N ASP A 158 7.37 8.13 5.90
CA ASP A 158 8.23 8.53 4.79
C ASP A 158 7.58 8.31 3.42
N LEU A 159 6.52 7.49 3.37
CA LEU A 159 5.66 7.32 2.20
C LEU A 159 4.67 8.50 2.12
N THR A 160 5.11 9.59 1.50
CA THR A 160 4.35 10.84 1.44
C THR A 160 2.99 10.69 0.75
N LEU A 161 2.04 11.56 1.10
CA LEU A 161 0.73 11.60 0.44
C LEU A 161 0.83 11.79 -1.08
N TRP A 162 1.80 12.59 -1.54
CA TRP A 162 2.03 12.82 -2.97
C TRP A 162 2.50 11.55 -3.70
N TRP A 163 3.34 10.74 -3.06
CA TRP A 163 3.71 9.44 -3.59
C TRP A 163 2.49 8.52 -3.69
N ILE A 164 1.62 8.51 -2.67
CA ILE A 164 0.39 7.70 -2.66
C ILE A 164 -0.54 8.10 -3.80
N ILE A 165 -0.75 9.40 -4.02
CA ILE A 165 -1.59 9.89 -5.12
C ILE A 165 -1.02 9.48 -6.48
N ALA A 166 0.30 9.59 -6.68
CA ALA A 166 0.95 9.18 -7.92
C ALA A 166 0.89 7.65 -8.13
N TYR A 167 1.01 6.88 -7.05
CA TYR A 167 0.80 5.42 -7.06
C TYR A 167 -0.63 5.06 -7.43
N ASP A 168 -1.63 5.73 -6.84
CA ASP A 168 -3.04 5.45 -7.10
C ASP A 168 -3.42 5.78 -8.55
N ALA A 169 -2.94 6.90 -9.08
CA ALA A 169 -3.16 7.25 -10.49
C ALA A 169 -2.56 6.20 -11.44
N TRP A 170 -1.33 5.76 -11.15
CA TRP A 170 -0.68 4.68 -11.91
C TRP A 170 -1.41 3.35 -11.79
N ASN A 171 -1.86 2.98 -10.58
CA ASN A 171 -2.57 1.73 -10.35
C ASN A 171 -3.95 1.73 -11.02
N LEU A 172 -4.66 2.87 -11.00
CA LEU A 172 -5.92 3.04 -11.71
C LEU A 172 -5.74 2.85 -13.21
N ALA A 173 -4.71 3.48 -13.80
CA ALA A 173 -4.38 3.32 -15.21
C ALA A 173 -3.99 1.86 -15.53
N TYR A 174 -3.20 1.21 -14.67
CA TYR A 174 -2.84 -0.21 -14.81
C TYR A 174 -4.08 -1.11 -14.83
N VAL A 175 -4.99 -0.97 -13.86
CA VAL A 175 -6.19 -1.81 -13.81
C VAL A 175 -7.09 -1.52 -15.03
N TYR A 176 -7.23 -0.26 -15.43
CA TYR A 176 -8.04 0.10 -16.59
C TYR A 176 -7.50 -0.46 -17.91
N ASN A 177 -6.17 -0.54 -18.04
CA ASN A 177 -5.48 -1.00 -19.25
C ASN A 177 -5.29 -2.52 -19.30
N CYS A 178 -4.96 -3.15 -18.17
CA CYS A 178 -4.53 -4.56 -18.09
C CYS A 178 -5.55 -5.49 -17.39
N LEU A 179 -6.49 -4.96 -16.61
CA LEU A 179 -7.51 -5.72 -15.87
C LEU A 179 -8.91 -5.20 -16.20
N ALA A 180 -9.22 -5.19 -17.50
CA ALA A 180 -10.39 -4.53 -18.05
C ALA A 180 -11.74 -5.07 -17.54
N ASP A 181 -11.80 -6.33 -17.08
CA ASP A 181 -13.03 -6.94 -16.56
C ASP A 181 -13.44 -6.41 -15.18
N ARG A 182 -12.49 -5.84 -14.42
CA ARG A 182 -12.67 -5.43 -13.01
C ARG A 182 -12.26 -3.98 -12.75
N ALA A 183 -12.14 -3.17 -13.80
CA ALA A 183 -11.58 -1.82 -13.78
C ALA A 183 -12.16 -0.93 -12.67
N TRP A 184 -13.48 -0.94 -12.46
CA TRP A 184 -14.11 -0.04 -11.48
C TRP A 184 -13.90 -0.48 -10.03
N TYR A 185 -14.01 -1.77 -9.74
CA TYR A 185 -13.85 -2.23 -8.36
C TYR A 185 -12.38 -2.35 -7.97
N SER A 186 -11.55 -2.96 -8.81
CA SER A 186 -10.11 -3.08 -8.55
C SER A 186 -9.37 -1.75 -8.71
N GLY A 187 -9.84 -0.85 -9.59
CA GLY A 187 -9.19 0.43 -9.87
C GLY A 187 -9.73 1.59 -9.03
N VAL A 188 -11.01 1.61 -8.68
CA VAL A 188 -11.60 2.72 -7.89
C VAL A 188 -11.87 2.30 -6.45
N ALA A 189 -12.67 1.25 -6.22
CA ALA A 189 -13.07 0.89 -4.85
C ALA A 189 -11.88 0.44 -3.99
N LEU A 190 -10.98 -0.36 -4.56
CA LEU A 190 -9.81 -0.84 -3.85
C LEU A 190 -8.85 0.31 -3.46
N LEU A 191 -8.53 1.20 -4.40
CA LEU A 191 -7.63 2.34 -4.15
C LEU A 191 -8.27 3.34 -3.18
N ALA A 192 -9.55 3.66 -3.38
CA ALA A 192 -10.29 4.52 -2.46
C ALA A 192 -10.31 3.94 -1.04
N SER A 193 -10.44 2.62 -0.90
CA SER A 193 -10.51 1.97 0.42
C SER A 193 -9.20 2.06 1.22
N CYS A 194 -8.04 2.20 0.56
CA CYS A 194 -6.76 2.41 1.24
C CYS A 194 -6.35 3.88 1.36
N THR A 195 -6.77 4.75 0.45
CA THR A 195 -6.32 6.15 0.40
C THR A 195 -7.22 7.09 1.19
N ILE A 196 -8.54 6.87 1.20
CA ILE A 196 -9.49 7.68 1.99
C ILE A 196 -9.13 7.65 3.49
N PRO A 197 -8.84 6.50 4.13
CA PRO A 197 -8.44 6.47 5.54
C PRO A 197 -7.19 7.30 5.86
N VAL A 198 -6.27 7.42 4.91
CA VAL A 198 -4.99 8.13 5.08
C VAL A 198 -5.17 9.64 5.09
N LEU A 199 -6.19 10.15 4.40
CA LEU A 199 -6.55 11.56 4.46
C LEU A 199 -7.06 11.98 5.85
N PHE A 200 -7.62 11.04 6.62
CA PHE A 200 -8.09 11.29 7.98
C PHE A 200 -6.96 11.19 9.00
N LYS A 201 -6.98 12.06 10.03
CA LYS A 201 -5.97 12.10 11.11
C LYS A 201 -5.72 10.75 11.79
N PHE A 202 -6.72 9.88 11.86
CA PHE A 202 -6.61 8.56 12.51
C PHE A 202 -5.96 7.47 11.65
N GLY A 203 -5.73 7.73 10.36
CA GLY A 203 -5.14 6.77 9.41
C GLY A 203 -3.91 7.30 8.67
N ARG A 204 -3.47 8.54 8.93
CA ARG A 204 -2.25 9.11 8.37
C ARG A 204 -1.04 8.21 8.63
N GLY A 205 -0.27 7.93 7.58
CA GLY A 205 0.89 7.04 7.62
C GLY A 205 0.57 5.53 7.64
N ALA A 206 -0.69 5.11 7.80
CA ALA A 206 -1.06 3.69 7.83
C ALA A 206 -1.38 3.08 6.44
N TRP A 207 -1.06 3.80 5.36
CA TRP A 207 -1.46 3.44 3.99
C TRP A 207 -1.08 2.00 3.63
N ILE A 208 0.16 1.58 3.91
CA ILE A 208 0.66 0.25 3.57
C ILE A 208 -0.19 -0.87 4.19
N GLN A 209 -0.67 -0.65 5.42
CA GLN A 209 -1.49 -1.60 6.13
C GLN A 209 -2.88 -1.69 5.51
N TYR A 210 -3.52 -0.56 5.24
CA TYR A 210 -4.81 -0.54 4.55
C TYR A 210 -4.69 -1.15 3.15
N ARG A 211 -3.63 -0.85 2.40
CA ARG A 211 -3.39 -1.36 1.05
C ARG A 211 -3.26 -2.88 1.04
N ALA A 212 -2.40 -3.45 1.90
CA ALA A 212 -2.23 -4.90 1.97
C ALA A 212 -3.54 -5.60 2.36
N TYR A 213 -4.21 -5.11 3.40
CA TYR A 213 -5.42 -5.73 3.94
C TYR A 213 -6.57 -5.70 2.94
N THR A 214 -6.81 -4.54 2.33
CA THR A 214 -7.88 -4.38 1.33
C THR A 214 -7.59 -5.20 0.08
N LEU A 215 -6.34 -5.30 -0.36
CA LEU A 215 -5.95 -6.14 -1.50
C LEU A 215 -6.17 -7.63 -1.22
N THR A 216 -5.81 -8.12 -0.03
CA THR A 216 -6.08 -9.51 0.37
C THR A 216 -7.58 -9.80 0.46
N LEU A 217 -8.35 -8.88 1.05
CA LEU A 217 -9.80 -9.00 1.15
C LEU A 217 -10.45 -9.02 -0.24
N TRP A 218 -10.04 -8.10 -1.10
CA TRP A 218 -10.58 -7.98 -2.45
C TRP A 218 -10.25 -9.20 -3.31
N SER A 219 -9.01 -9.66 -3.27
CA SER A 219 -8.57 -10.85 -4.00
C SER A 219 -9.30 -12.11 -3.50
N ALA A 220 -9.62 -12.19 -2.20
CA ALA A 220 -10.45 -13.26 -1.66
C ALA A 220 -11.89 -13.18 -2.18
N VAL A 221 -12.50 -11.98 -2.20
CA VAL A 221 -13.86 -11.78 -2.74
C VAL A 221 -13.94 -12.18 -4.21
N VAL A 222 -12.93 -11.82 -4.99
CA VAL A 222 -12.80 -12.18 -6.40
C VAL A 222 -12.78 -13.70 -6.63
N LEU A 223 -12.08 -14.45 -5.77
CA LEU A 223 -12.02 -15.91 -5.86
C LEU A 223 -13.30 -16.57 -5.33
N THR A 224 -13.92 -15.98 -4.32
CA THR A 224 -15.14 -16.52 -3.70
C THR A 224 -16.38 -16.27 -4.56
N PHE A 225 -16.46 -15.12 -5.24
CA PHE A 225 -17.60 -14.71 -6.06
C PHE A 225 -17.17 -14.24 -7.46
N PRO A 226 -16.57 -15.10 -8.30
CA PRO A 226 -16.08 -14.69 -9.61
C PRO A 226 -17.18 -14.23 -10.56
N HIS A 227 -18.36 -14.87 -10.52
CA HIS A 227 -19.53 -14.48 -11.30
C HIS A 227 -20.06 -13.08 -10.95
N PHE A 228 -19.85 -12.61 -9.70
CA PHE A 228 -20.18 -11.22 -9.35
C PHE A 228 -19.35 -10.22 -10.17
N MET A 229 -18.13 -10.60 -10.58
CA MET A 229 -17.24 -9.77 -11.39
C MET A 229 -17.45 -9.93 -12.89
N GLN A 230 -17.99 -11.08 -13.34
CA GLN A 230 -18.11 -11.40 -14.78
C GLN A 230 -19.50 -11.15 -15.35
N ASP A 231 -20.53 -11.53 -14.60
CA ASP A 231 -21.91 -11.68 -15.10
C ASP A 231 -22.92 -10.80 -14.37
N SER A 232 -22.52 -10.13 -13.29
CA SER A 232 -23.45 -9.28 -12.54
C SER A 232 -23.74 -7.96 -13.28
N LEU A 233 -24.92 -7.39 -13.03
CA LEU A 233 -25.28 -6.02 -13.43
C LEU A 233 -24.30 -4.94 -12.93
N PHE A 234 -23.43 -5.30 -11.99
CA PHE A 234 -22.43 -4.42 -11.45
C PHE A 234 -21.04 -4.61 -12.07
N ALA A 235 -20.82 -5.62 -12.91
CA ALA A 235 -19.59 -5.84 -13.66
C ALA A 235 -19.36 -4.72 -14.69
N HIS A 236 -18.71 -3.65 -14.26
CA HIS A 236 -18.36 -2.53 -15.14
C HIS A 236 -16.99 -2.79 -15.76
N ARG A 237 -17.01 -3.16 -17.05
CA ARG A 237 -15.81 -3.38 -17.85
C ARG A 237 -15.18 -2.05 -18.27
N SER A 238 -13.90 -2.08 -18.58
CA SER A 238 -13.21 -0.97 -19.24
C SER A 238 -13.95 -0.64 -20.53
N ALA A 239 -14.09 0.65 -20.83
CA ALA A 239 -14.75 1.07 -22.07
C ALA A 239 -13.89 0.75 -23.31
N HIS A 240 -12.64 0.29 -23.12
CA HIS A 240 -11.64 0.09 -24.16
C HIS A 240 -11.50 1.30 -25.09
N ASN A 241 -11.82 2.50 -24.58
CA ASN A 241 -11.70 3.74 -25.32
C ASN A 241 -10.23 4.16 -25.34
N PRO A 242 -9.56 4.20 -26.52
CA PRO A 242 -8.14 4.56 -26.61
C PRO A 242 -7.83 5.94 -26.02
N TYR A 243 -8.75 6.90 -26.12
CA TYR A 243 -8.58 8.23 -25.54
C TYR A 243 -8.60 8.20 -24.01
N ALA A 244 -9.45 7.37 -23.40
CA ALA A 244 -9.50 7.23 -21.95
C ALA A 244 -8.25 6.52 -21.41
N MET A 245 -7.82 5.44 -22.08
CA MET A 245 -6.59 4.71 -21.75
C MET A 245 -5.37 5.65 -21.84
N PHE A 246 -5.26 6.40 -22.94
CA PHE A 246 -4.19 7.38 -23.12
C PHE A 246 -4.22 8.46 -22.04
N LEU A 247 -5.38 9.08 -21.77
CA LEU A 247 -5.51 10.15 -20.79
C LEU A 247 -5.13 9.68 -19.38
N LEU A 248 -5.62 8.52 -18.95
CA LEU A 248 -5.29 7.97 -17.63
C LEU A 248 -3.80 7.70 -17.49
N SER A 249 -3.18 7.04 -18.47
CA SER A 249 -1.74 6.75 -18.45
C SER A 249 -0.89 8.01 -18.58
N PHE A 250 -1.34 9.02 -19.33
CA PHE A 250 -0.67 10.31 -19.43
C PHE A 250 -0.67 11.05 -18.10
N VAL A 251 -1.83 11.15 -17.45
CA VAL A 251 -1.95 11.77 -16.12
C VAL A 251 -1.09 11.01 -15.10
N ALA A 252 -1.13 9.68 -15.11
CA ALA A 252 -0.29 8.86 -14.23
C ALA A 252 1.21 9.14 -14.46
N LEU A 253 1.66 9.24 -15.71
CA LEU A 253 3.06 9.53 -16.04
C LEU A 253 3.48 10.93 -15.57
N VAL A 254 2.67 11.95 -15.84
CA VAL A 254 2.96 13.33 -15.42
C VAL A 254 3.08 13.42 -13.90
N LEU A 255 2.13 12.83 -13.16
CA LEU A 255 2.16 12.83 -11.69
C LEU A 255 3.42 12.13 -11.15
N ASN A 256 3.78 10.97 -11.71
CA ASN A 256 4.97 10.23 -11.28
C ASN A 256 6.28 10.97 -11.64
N ILE A 257 6.35 11.66 -12.79
CA ILE A 257 7.51 12.51 -13.11
C ILE A 257 7.64 13.64 -12.11
N VAL A 258 6.56 14.35 -11.78
CA VAL A 258 6.59 15.47 -10.84
C VAL A 258 7.06 15.01 -9.46
N VAL A 259 6.47 13.92 -8.95
CA VAL A 259 6.86 13.35 -7.65
C VAL A 259 8.30 12.85 -7.67
N PHE A 260 8.73 12.18 -8.74
CA PHE A 260 10.11 11.68 -8.86
C PHE A 260 11.14 12.81 -8.93
N VAL A 261 10.87 13.88 -9.69
CA VAL A 261 11.75 15.05 -9.75
C VAL A 261 11.84 15.72 -8.38
N TRP A 262 10.71 15.89 -7.68
CA TRP A 262 10.71 16.41 -6.32
C TRP A 262 11.51 15.52 -5.37
N HIS A 263 11.33 14.21 -5.47
CA HIS A 263 12.04 13.21 -4.68
C HIS A 263 13.56 13.28 -4.87
N ILE A 264 14.04 13.33 -6.12
CA ILE A 264 15.46 13.47 -6.43
C ILE A 264 16.01 14.81 -5.92
N ARG A 265 15.25 15.90 -6.04
CA ARG A 265 15.65 17.21 -5.48
C ARG A 265 15.81 17.13 -3.97
N LYS A 266 14.88 16.48 -3.26
CA LYS A 266 14.94 16.31 -1.81
C LYS A 266 16.15 15.46 -1.41
N ILE A 267 16.40 14.31 -2.07
CA ILE A 267 17.59 13.48 -1.82
C ILE A 267 18.87 14.29 -2.02
N ARG A 268 18.98 15.06 -3.11
CA ARG A 268 20.18 15.86 -3.40
C ARG A 268 20.40 16.96 -2.36
N ALA A 269 19.33 17.59 -1.88
CA ALA A 269 19.40 18.65 -0.89
C ALA A 269 19.77 18.10 0.51
N THR A 270 19.19 16.97 0.92
CA THR A 270 19.42 16.39 2.26
C THR A 270 20.62 15.44 2.30
N LYS A 271 21.08 14.95 1.15
CA LYS A 271 22.10 13.89 0.99
C LYS A 271 21.76 12.60 1.74
N ARG A 272 20.48 12.37 2.04
CA ARG A 272 20.00 11.18 2.76
C ARG A 272 19.86 10.00 1.80
N ASN A 273 20.22 8.80 2.28
CA ASN A 273 20.05 7.57 1.51
C ASN A 273 18.66 6.95 1.78
N PRO A 274 17.78 6.82 0.77
CA PRO A 274 16.43 6.28 0.93
C PRO A 274 16.34 4.87 1.53
N PHE A 275 17.39 4.05 1.37
CA PHE A 275 17.42 2.67 1.84
C PHE A 275 17.80 2.55 3.32
N THR A 276 18.56 3.52 3.85
CA THR A 276 19.09 3.46 5.23
C THR A 276 18.57 4.58 6.12
N GLN A 277 17.98 5.62 5.53
CA GLN A 277 17.49 6.81 6.21
C GLN A 277 16.13 7.24 5.64
N GLU A 278 15.33 7.87 6.49
CA GLU A 278 14.06 8.49 6.14
C GLU A 278 14.29 9.85 5.45
N VAL A 279 13.81 9.99 4.21
CA VAL A 279 14.12 11.15 3.36
C VAL A 279 13.30 12.38 3.76
N TYR A 280 12.04 12.17 4.16
CA TYR A 280 11.03 13.19 4.46
C TYR A 280 10.75 13.36 5.95
N SER A 281 11.55 12.75 6.82
CA SER A 281 11.41 12.81 8.28
C SER A 281 11.44 14.22 8.89
N ASP A 282 11.87 15.22 8.14
CA ASP A 282 11.92 16.65 8.49
C ASP A 282 10.71 17.46 7.99
N THR A 283 9.73 16.81 7.36
CA THR A 283 8.49 17.47 6.92
C THR A 283 7.48 17.54 8.07
N ASP A 284 6.69 18.61 8.10
CA ASP A 284 5.68 18.83 9.15
C ASP A 284 4.75 17.63 9.33
N GLU A 285 4.32 17.00 8.23
CA GLU A 285 3.46 15.82 8.25
C GLU A 285 4.14 14.62 8.93
N CYS A 286 5.41 14.32 8.58
CA CYS A 286 6.17 13.25 9.22
C CYS A 286 6.41 13.54 10.71
N ILE A 287 6.76 14.79 11.04
CA ILE A 287 7.00 15.21 12.43
C ILE A 287 5.72 15.03 13.26
N GLU A 288 4.56 15.46 12.76
CA GLU A 288 3.27 15.25 13.44
C GLU A 288 2.97 13.76 13.65
N ILE A 289 3.12 12.93 12.60
CA ILE A 289 2.85 11.49 12.70
C ILE A 289 3.77 10.82 13.72
N ILE A 290 5.06 11.13 13.71
CA ILE A 290 6.07 10.56 14.62
C ILE A 290 5.85 11.06 16.05
N ARG A 291 5.59 12.36 16.25
CA ARG A 291 5.34 12.95 17.56
C ARG A 291 4.11 12.34 18.23
N ASP A 292 3.02 12.23 17.48
CA ASP A 292 1.72 11.85 18.04
C ASP A 292 1.59 10.32 18.22
N ASN A 293 2.33 9.51 17.43
CA ASN A 293 2.13 8.06 17.41
C ASN A 293 3.37 7.21 17.78
N ALA A 294 4.59 7.65 17.50
CA ALA A 294 5.80 6.82 17.71
C ALA A 294 6.14 6.70 19.20
N SER A 295 6.73 5.57 19.63
CA SER A 295 7.22 5.42 21.00
C SER A 295 8.48 6.26 21.25
N PRO A 296 8.84 6.55 22.52
CA PRO A 296 10.04 7.33 22.78
C PRO A 296 11.31 6.71 22.18
N GLU A 297 11.41 5.39 22.26
CA GLU A 297 12.51 4.61 21.67
C GLU A 297 12.53 4.70 20.15
N ASP A 298 11.36 4.65 19.49
CA ASP A 298 11.25 4.78 18.04
C ASP A 298 11.61 6.21 17.58
N GLN A 299 11.18 7.23 18.33
CA GLN A 299 11.55 8.63 18.06
C GLN A 299 13.07 8.81 18.10
N ASP A 300 13.71 8.29 19.14
CA ASP A 300 15.16 8.38 19.31
C ASP A 300 15.90 7.56 18.24
N ALA A 301 15.36 6.40 17.83
CA ALA A 301 15.93 5.58 16.77
C ALA A 301 15.86 6.26 15.40
N ILE A 302 14.73 6.89 15.05
CA ILE A 302 14.57 7.65 13.81
C ILE A 302 15.50 8.88 13.82
N ALA A 303 15.50 9.64 14.93
CA ALA A 303 16.36 10.81 15.10
C ALA A 303 17.86 10.45 14.96
N ARG A 304 18.28 9.32 15.55
CA ARG A 304 19.66 8.82 15.44
C ARG A 304 20.09 8.54 14.00
N ARG A 305 19.19 8.05 13.13
CA ARG A 305 19.49 7.82 11.70
C ARG A 305 19.71 9.11 10.94
N LEU A 306 19.08 10.20 11.40
CA LEU A 306 19.17 11.54 10.83
C LEU A 306 20.37 12.32 11.40
N GLY A 307 21.02 11.83 12.45
CA GLY A 307 22.17 12.46 13.08
C GLY A 307 21.83 13.67 13.96
N MET A 308 20.56 13.83 14.35
CA MET A 308 20.06 14.92 15.18
C MET A 308 19.29 14.37 16.39
N PRO A 309 19.23 15.08 17.53
CA PRO A 309 18.38 14.68 18.66
C PRO A 309 16.89 14.85 18.32
N ALA A 310 16.04 14.02 18.94
CA ALA A 310 14.60 13.98 18.67
C ALA A 310 13.89 15.31 19.02
N GLU A 311 14.42 16.04 20.00
CA GLU A 311 13.92 17.35 20.43
C GLU A 311 14.19 18.44 19.40
N GLU A 312 15.35 18.41 18.72
CA GLU A 312 15.73 19.42 17.72
C GLU A 312 14.93 19.27 16.43
N ILE A 313 14.56 18.03 16.06
CA ILE A 313 13.68 17.77 14.92
C ILE A 313 12.20 18.09 15.26
N GLY A 314 11.84 18.19 16.55
CA GLY A 314 10.47 18.46 17.00
C GLY A 314 9.60 17.21 17.22
N TYR A 315 10.20 16.01 17.28
CA TYR A 315 9.49 14.77 17.63
C TYR A 315 9.03 14.72 19.08
N ARG A 316 9.66 15.53 19.95
CA ARG A 316 9.30 15.67 21.36
C ARG A 316 9.56 17.10 21.81
N GLY A 317 8.74 17.61 22.72
CA GLY A 317 9.06 18.87 23.41
C GLY A 317 10.34 18.72 24.22
N TYR A 318 11.14 19.78 24.31
CA TYR A 318 12.29 19.83 25.21
C TYR A 318 11.83 19.44 26.62
N ARG A 319 12.39 18.36 27.17
CA ARG A 319 12.36 18.16 28.62
C ARG A 319 13.19 19.29 29.21
N THR A 320 12.54 20.34 29.70
CA THR A 320 13.13 21.14 30.77
C THR A 320 13.35 20.18 31.92
N THR A 321 14.57 19.66 32.07
CA THR A 321 15.03 19.14 33.34
C THR A 321 14.94 20.29 34.33
N SER A 322 13.82 20.39 35.02
CA SER A 322 13.75 21.13 36.27
C SER A 322 14.57 20.32 37.27
N THR A 323 15.89 20.50 37.24
CA THR A 323 16.71 20.40 38.44
C THR A 323 16.20 21.48 39.38
N GLY A 324 15.14 21.17 40.13
CA GLY A 324 14.80 21.93 41.32
C GLY A 324 15.97 21.78 42.28
N PRO A 325 16.47 22.87 42.89
CA PRO A 325 17.60 22.79 43.79
C PRO A 325 17.24 21.90 44.98
N ASP A 326 18.17 21.01 45.33
CA ASP A 326 18.15 20.20 46.55
C ASP A 326 17.75 21.07 47.75
N ARG A 327 16.55 20.82 48.29
CA ARG A 327 16.26 21.24 49.67
C ARG A 327 16.94 20.25 50.60
N VAL A 328 18.19 20.56 50.90
CA VAL A 328 18.83 20.16 52.16
C VAL A 328 18.00 20.80 53.28
N THR A 329 17.29 19.98 54.05
CA THR A 329 16.80 20.37 55.38
C THR A 329 17.50 19.50 56.41
N ALA A 330 18.20 20.20 57.29
CA ALA A 330 18.95 19.75 58.45
C ALA A 330 18.07 19.06 59.50
#